data_AF-A0A084U3N1-F1
#
_entry.id   AF-A0A084U3N1-F1
#
_cell.length_a   1.000
_cell.length_b   1.000
_cell.length_c   1.000
_cell.angle_alpha   90.00
_cell.angle_beta   90.00
_cell.angle_gamma   90.00
#
_symmetry.space_group_name_H-M   'P 1'
#
loop_
_entity.id
_entity.type
_entity.pdbx_description
1 polymer ?
#
loop_
_entity_poly.entity_id
_entity_poly.type
_entity_poly.pdbx_seq_one_letter_code
_entity_poly.pdbx_strand_id
1 'polypeptide(L)'
;SRNASISTFASGQKAGTDDINSQKMGNDIGVFNSKFTNFQVTETAKDSGLYNLTVTATPNDGYQWDDGTNTAKNLTIASNVDINVKDASVDRSVVNNQKDKAWGLGTYDKSPEGSDLEKIKEFFKVQENANYLLSYANGKEAEKEGVLNSEFGKTTLFNVEFTSIKAEDIELVNKPNAKDGEKVILIPLVLTPTKSHTWKDSSESNIWAKPTTYFYVTIPMKAAA
;
A
#
# COMPACT_ATOMS: atom_id res chain seq x y z
N SER A 1 24.81 -16.45 14.56
CA SER A 1 23.54 -15.83 14.12
C SER A 1 22.61 -15.79 15.32
N ARG A 2 21.97 -14.66 15.60
CA ARG A 2 20.97 -14.57 16.67
C ARG A 2 19.64 -14.16 16.05
N ASN A 3 18.72 -15.10 16.00
CA ASN A 3 17.31 -14.87 15.71
C ASN A 3 16.77 -13.91 16.75
N ALA A 4 16.53 -12.66 16.36
CA ALA A 4 15.64 -11.80 17.12
C ALA A 4 14.21 -12.30 16.86
N SER A 5 13.60 -12.93 17.85
CA SER A 5 12.16 -13.17 17.85
C SER A 5 11.48 -11.81 17.86
N ILE A 6 11.05 -11.34 16.70
CA ILE A 6 10.23 -10.14 16.57
C ILE A 6 8.88 -10.49 17.18
N SER A 7 8.67 -10.03 18.42
CA SER A 7 7.36 -10.02 19.06
C SER A 7 6.41 -9.19 18.20
N THR A 8 5.27 -9.78 17.87
CA THR A 8 4.26 -9.24 16.98
C THR A 8 3.72 -7.92 17.53
N PHE A 9 4.02 -6.79 16.87
CA PHE A 9 3.39 -5.52 17.19
C PHE A 9 1.99 -5.48 16.55
N ALA A 10 0.99 -5.95 17.30
CA ALA A 10 -0.41 -5.69 16.96
C ALA A 10 -0.73 -4.21 17.23
N SER A 11 -1.27 -3.54 16.21
CA SER A 11 -1.75 -2.17 16.29
C SER A 11 -2.71 -2.00 17.47
N GLY A 12 -2.32 -1.13 18.42
CA GLY A 12 -3.18 -0.71 19.55
C GLY A 12 -2.82 -1.26 20.92
N GLN A 13 -1.87 -2.18 21.07
CA GLN A 13 -1.37 -2.58 22.39
C GLN A 13 -0.13 -1.77 22.76
N LYS A 14 -0.17 -1.10 23.93
CA LYS A 14 1.04 -0.61 24.60
C LYS A 14 2.07 -1.74 24.59
N ALA A 15 3.21 -1.53 23.95
CA ALA A 15 4.33 -2.45 24.09
C ALA A 15 4.62 -2.59 25.59
N GLY A 16 4.52 -3.83 26.10
CA GLY A 16 4.60 -4.11 27.53
C GLY A 16 5.80 -3.44 28.16
N THR A 17 5.55 -2.65 29.21
CA THR A 17 6.58 -1.90 29.97
C THR A 17 7.53 -2.79 30.76
N ASP A 18 7.26 -4.10 30.82
CA ASP A 18 7.80 -4.97 31.86
C ASP A 18 9.00 -5.80 31.41
N ASP A 19 9.32 -5.84 30.11
CA ASP A 19 10.38 -6.70 29.53
C ASP A 19 11.60 -5.93 28.96
N ILE A 20 11.69 -4.61 29.17
CA ILE A 20 12.85 -3.84 28.65
C ILE A 20 14.08 -4.10 29.53
N ASN A 21 15.03 -4.89 29.02
CA ASN A 21 16.34 -5.06 29.63
C ASN A 21 17.14 -3.74 29.54
N SER A 22 17.09 -2.96 30.62
CA SER A 22 17.68 -1.61 30.68
C SER A 22 19.19 -1.61 30.51
N GLN A 23 19.88 -2.67 30.94
CA GLN A 23 21.33 -2.80 30.75
C GLN A 23 21.66 -2.97 29.26
N LYS A 24 20.94 -3.86 28.56
CA LYS A 24 21.15 -4.06 27.12
C LYS A 24 20.78 -2.81 26.32
N MET A 25 19.64 -2.19 26.63
CA MET A 25 19.22 -0.96 25.96
C MET A 25 20.23 0.17 26.17
N GLY A 26 20.67 0.38 27.41
CA GLY A 26 21.66 1.41 27.72
C GLY A 26 22.99 1.22 27.01
N ASN A 27 23.44 -0.03 26.87
CA ASN A 27 24.60 -0.37 26.04
C ASN A 27 24.37 -0.07 24.56
N ASP A 28 23.17 -0.37 24.03
CA ASP A 28 22.85 -0.22 22.61
C ASP A 28 22.72 1.27 22.21
N ILE A 29 22.26 2.15 23.10
CA ILE A 29 22.01 3.57 22.80
C ILE A 29 22.92 4.57 23.52
N GLY A 30 23.88 4.08 24.33
CA GLY A 30 24.86 4.91 25.04
C GLY A 30 24.32 5.69 26.24
N VAL A 31 23.20 5.25 26.83
CA VAL A 31 22.58 5.89 28.00
C VAL A 31 22.59 4.92 29.18
N PHE A 32 23.45 5.19 30.15
CA PHE A 32 23.71 4.29 31.28
C PHE A 32 22.99 4.75 32.55
N ASN A 33 23.02 3.91 33.59
CA ASN A 33 22.47 4.19 34.92
C ASN A 33 21.02 4.68 34.92
N SER A 34 20.23 4.23 33.96
CA SER A 34 18.84 4.60 33.78
C SER A 34 17.97 3.36 33.67
N LYS A 35 16.75 3.46 34.16
CA LYS A 35 15.67 2.52 33.90
C LYS A 35 14.92 2.96 32.65
N PHE A 36 14.82 2.07 31.67
CA PHE A 36 14.06 2.30 30.46
C PHE A 36 12.65 1.74 30.60
N THR A 37 11.67 2.53 30.21
CA THR A 37 10.25 2.15 30.19
C THR A 37 9.61 2.66 28.90
N ASN A 38 8.43 2.13 28.58
CA ASN A 38 7.53 2.72 27.57
C ASN A 38 8.19 2.89 26.18
N PHE A 39 8.67 1.79 25.60
CA PHE A 39 9.11 1.77 24.21
C PHE A 39 7.92 2.02 23.29
N GLN A 40 8.04 3.00 22.40
CA GLN A 40 6.99 3.40 21.48
C GLN A 40 7.52 3.40 20.05
N VAL A 41 6.70 2.83 19.16
CA VAL A 41 6.88 2.90 17.71
C VAL A 41 5.74 3.75 17.17
N THR A 42 6.06 4.89 16.59
CA THR A 42 5.07 5.82 16.05
C THR A 42 5.36 6.06 14.58
N GLU A 43 4.35 5.87 13.73
CA GLU A 43 4.50 6.15 12.31
C GLU A 43 4.69 7.65 12.07
N THR A 44 5.63 8.02 11.20
CA THR A 44 5.98 9.42 10.95
C THR A 44 4.90 10.17 10.18
N ALA A 45 4.22 9.46 9.28
CA ALA A 45 3.01 9.87 8.61
C ALA A 45 2.14 8.64 8.37
N LYS A 46 0.83 8.83 8.36
CA LYS A 46 -0.13 7.74 8.15
C LYS A 46 0.21 6.98 6.87
N ASP A 47 0.41 5.68 7.02
CA ASP A 47 0.71 4.74 5.94
C ASP A 47 2.00 5.09 5.17
N SER A 48 3.05 5.60 5.84
CA SER A 48 4.33 5.91 5.21
C SER A 48 5.31 4.73 5.20
N GLY A 49 5.10 3.74 6.07
CA GLY A 49 6.09 2.68 6.32
C GLY A 49 7.35 3.18 7.05
N LEU A 50 7.38 4.45 7.46
CA LEU A 50 8.49 5.08 8.17
C LEU A 50 8.10 5.33 9.63
N TYR A 51 8.96 4.95 10.56
CA TYR A 51 8.66 4.99 12.00
C TYR A 51 9.72 5.73 12.82
N ASN A 52 9.25 6.41 13.87
CA ASN A 52 10.06 6.92 14.97
C ASN A 52 10.02 5.91 16.13
N LEU A 53 11.20 5.57 16.65
CA LEU A 53 11.36 4.69 17.79
C LEU A 53 11.79 5.54 18.98
N THR A 54 10.98 5.55 20.03
CA THR A 54 11.25 6.31 21.25
C THR A 54 11.17 5.42 22.48
N VAL A 55 11.86 5.84 23.54
CA VAL A 55 11.82 5.17 24.85
C VAL A 55 11.85 6.22 25.94
N THR A 56 11.17 5.95 27.06
CA THR A 56 11.30 6.77 28.25
C THR A 56 12.46 6.25 29.09
N ALA A 57 13.36 7.13 29.51
CA ALA A 57 14.46 6.81 30.42
C ALA A 57 14.33 7.63 31.70
N THR A 58 14.54 6.99 32.85
CA THR A 58 14.60 7.65 34.16
C THR A 58 15.93 7.29 34.82
N PRO A 59 16.74 8.26 35.27
CA PRO A 59 17.96 7.96 36.02
C PRO A 59 17.64 7.10 37.24
N ASN A 60 18.50 6.11 37.53
CA ASN A 60 18.43 5.34 38.76
C ASN A 60 18.80 6.24 39.96
N ASP A 61 18.43 5.81 41.17
CA ASP A 61 18.76 6.53 42.40
C ASP A 61 20.26 6.83 42.50
N GLY A 62 20.59 8.08 42.84
CA GLY A 62 21.97 8.58 42.92
C GLY A 62 22.54 9.09 41.58
N TYR A 63 21.79 9.03 40.49
CA TYR A 63 22.19 9.56 39.18
C TYR A 63 21.26 10.70 38.73
N GLN A 64 21.80 11.58 37.89
CA GLN A 64 21.11 12.73 37.30
C GLN A 64 21.52 12.86 35.84
N TRP A 65 20.68 13.54 35.07
CA TRP A 65 21.05 14.05 33.76
C TRP A 65 22.06 15.18 33.88
N ASP A 66 22.72 15.54 32.77
CA ASP A 66 23.70 16.63 32.74
C ASP A 66 23.11 18.01 33.09
N ASP A 67 21.79 18.16 33.01
CA ASP A 67 21.06 19.37 33.47
C ASP A 67 20.73 19.35 34.97
N GLY A 68 21.20 18.35 35.71
CA GLY A 68 20.97 18.19 37.15
C GLY A 68 19.60 17.61 37.53
N THR A 69 18.75 17.27 36.55
CA THR A 69 17.43 16.69 36.83
C THR A 69 17.50 15.17 36.97
N ASN A 70 16.58 14.58 37.72
CA ASN A 70 16.41 13.12 37.85
C ASN A 70 15.05 12.64 37.34
N THR A 71 14.34 13.48 36.58
CA THR A 71 13.02 13.18 36.05
C THR A 71 13.10 12.34 34.78
N ALA A 72 12.00 11.65 34.45
CA ALA A 72 11.90 10.85 33.23
C ALA A 72 12.00 11.74 31.98
N LYS A 73 12.73 11.27 30.96
CA LYS A 73 12.87 11.92 29.65
C LYS A 73 12.53 10.96 28.53
N ASN A 74 11.89 11.47 27.48
CA ASN A 74 11.69 10.71 26.25
C ASN A 74 12.92 10.87 25.35
N LEU A 75 13.50 9.74 24.97
CA LEU A 75 14.66 9.67 24.10
C LEU A 75 14.21 9.14 22.74
N THR A 76 14.69 9.78 21.67
CA THR A 76 14.51 9.26 20.31
C THR A 76 15.70 8.36 20.00
N ILE A 77 15.44 7.08 19.80
CA ILE A 77 16.46 6.08 19.48
C ILE A 77 16.79 6.15 18.00
N ALA A 78 15.75 6.24 17.16
CA ALA A 78 15.87 6.37 15.72
C ALA A 78 14.65 7.09 15.15
N SER A 79 14.88 7.80 14.05
CA SER A 79 13.83 8.50 13.29
C SER A 79 13.83 8.04 11.85
N ASN A 80 12.65 8.08 11.22
CA ASN A 80 12.46 7.68 9.83
C ASN A 80 13.01 6.28 9.51
N VAL A 81 12.87 5.34 10.45
CA VAL A 81 13.28 3.95 10.21
C VAL A 81 12.31 3.34 9.21
N ASP A 82 12.85 2.89 8.09
CA ASP A 82 12.12 2.10 7.11
C ASP A 82 11.87 0.71 7.69
N ILE A 83 10.59 0.42 7.99
CA ILE A 83 10.12 -0.90 8.43
C ILE A 83 9.13 -1.41 7.39
N ASN A 84 9.50 -1.34 6.11
CA ASN A 84 8.69 -1.89 5.04
C ASN A 84 8.73 -3.42 5.06
N VAL A 85 7.56 -4.04 4.92
CA VAL A 85 7.47 -5.50 4.74
C VAL A 85 7.61 -5.82 3.25
N LYS A 86 8.57 -6.70 2.92
CA LYS A 86 8.78 -7.19 1.55
C LYS A 86 7.91 -8.43 1.28
N ASP A 87 6.65 -8.20 1.00
CA ASP A 87 5.68 -9.28 0.75
C ASP A 87 4.64 -8.95 -0.32
N ALA A 88 4.63 -7.72 -0.87
CA ALA A 88 3.80 -7.39 -2.01
C ALA A 88 4.22 -8.26 -3.20
N SER A 89 3.25 -8.91 -3.83
CA SER A 89 3.53 -9.83 -4.92
C SER A 89 2.34 -10.01 -5.86
N VAL A 90 2.65 -10.34 -7.10
CA VAL A 90 1.70 -10.74 -8.12
C VAL A 90 2.08 -12.14 -8.58
N ASP A 91 1.11 -13.05 -8.58
CA ASP A 91 1.33 -14.41 -9.06
C ASP A 91 1.68 -14.43 -10.56
N ARG A 92 2.49 -15.41 -10.99
CA ARG A 92 2.96 -15.51 -12.38
C ARG A 92 1.84 -15.79 -13.38
N SER A 93 0.68 -16.29 -12.94
CA SER A 93 -0.50 -16.50 -13.77
C SER A 93 -1.17 -15.19 -14.19
N VAL A 94 -0.88 -14.07 -13.52
CA VAL A 94 -1.46 -12.77 -13.85
C VAL A 94 -0.77 -12.21 -15.09
N VAL A 95 -1.52 -12.20 -16.20
CA VAL A 95 -1.09 -11.70 -17.51
C VAL A 95 -1.85 -10.45 -17.95
N ASN A 96 -2.61 -9.83 -17.04
CA ASN A 96 -3.41 -8.63 -17.31
C ASN A 96 -2.56 -7.37 -17.61
N ASN A 97 -1.24 -7.50 -17.65
CA ASN A 97 -0.36 -6.51 -18.26
C ASN A 97 -0.38 -6.54 -19.79
N GLN A 98 -1.09 -7.49 -20.38
CA GLN A 98 -1.35 -7.58 -21.81
C GLN A 98 -2.77 -7.06 -22.09
N LYS A 99 -2.91 -6.19 -23.09
CA LYS A 99 -4.19 -5.52 -23.41
C LYS A 99 -5.30 -6.51 -23.78
N ASP A 100 -4.96 -7.60 -24.47
CA ASP A 100 -5.88 -8.68 -24.85
C ASP A 100 -6.27 -9.61 -23.69
N LYS A 101 -5.62 -9.43 -22.52
CA LYS A 101 -5.91 -10.15 -21.27
C LYS A 101 -6.50 -9.24 -20.20
N ALA A 102 -7.07 -8.10 -20.59
CA ALA A 102 -7.65 -7.16 -19.65
C ALA A 102 -8.78 -7.77 -18.81
N TRP A 103 -8.92 -7.30 -17.57
CA TRP A 103 -9.96 -7.76 -16.65
C TRP A 103 -11.28 -7.02 -16.85
N GLY A 104 -12.38 -7.73 -17.04
CA GLY A 104 -13.70 -7.13 -17.27
C GLY A 104 -14.42 -6.70 -15.99
N LEU A 105 -14.69 -5.40 -15.82
CA LEU A 105 -15.56 -4.88 -14.76
C LEU A 105 -17.00 -4.78 -15.26
N GLY A 106 -17.69 -5.92 -15.33
CA GLY A 106 -19.03 -6.02 -15.94
C GLY A 106 -20.14 -5.22 -15.25
N THR A 107 -19.96 -4.84 -13.98
CA THR A 107 -20.96 -4.13 -13.16
C THR A 107 -20.56 -2.69 -12.81
N TYR A 108 -19.59 -2.13 -13.55
CA TYR A 108 -19.15 -0.73 -13.42
C TYR A 108 -20.16 0.21 -14.09
N ASP A 109 -20.72 1.14 -13.30
CA ASP A 109 -21.88 1.96 -13.63
C ASP A 109 -21.55 3.43 -13.94
N LYS A 110 -20.34 3.89 -13.60
CA LYS A 110 -19.89 5.28 -13.79
C LYS A 110 -19.06 5.44 -15.06
N SER A 111 -19.73 5.41 -16.22
CA SER A 111 -19.12 5.50 -17.55
C SER A 111 -19.45 6.85 -18.22
N PRO A 112 -18.57 7.42 -19.05
CA PRO A 112 -18.87 8.63 -19.82
C PRO A 112 -20.09 8.42 -20.73
N GLU A 113 -20.86 9.49 -20.96
CA GLU A 113 -22.10 9.45 -21.76
C GLU A 113 -21.84 9.33 -23.28
N GLY A 114 -20.59 9.54 -23.71
CA GLY A 114 -20.19 9.54 -25.12
C GLY A 114 -19.25 8.40 -25.50
N SER A 115 -19.23 8.08 -26.80
CA SER A 115 -18.31 7.13 -27.43
C SER A 115 -17.06 7.76 -28.05
N ASP A 116 -16.90 9.06 -27.85
CA ASP A 116 -15.72 9.79 -28.30
C ASP A 116 -14.53 9.53 -27.36
N LEU A 117 -13.39 9.11 -27.92
CA LEU A 117 -12.23 8.71 -27.14
C LEU A 117 -11.68 9.87 -26.30
N GLU A 118 -11.65 11.09 -26.84
CA GLU A 118 -11.11 12.23 -26.10
C GLU A 118 -12.03 12.61 -24.94
N LYS A 119 -13.35 12.57 -25.13
CA LYS A 119 -14.31 12.75 -24.01
C LYS A 119 -14.16 11.67 -22.93
N ILE A 120 -13.88 10.43 -23.32
CA ILE A 120 -13.62 9.35 -22.36
C ILE A 120 -12.34 9.64 -21.56
N LYS A 121 -11.28 10.07 -22.22
CA LYS A 121 -10.03 10.45 -21.56
C LYS A 121 -10.24 11.61 -20.60
N GLU A 122 -10.94 12.67 -21.04
CA GLU A 122 -11.29 13.82 -20.20
C GLU A 122 -12.12 13.40 -18.98
N PHE A 123 -13.09 12.49 -19.15
CA PHE A 123 -13.88 11.95 -18.06
C PHE A 123 -13.02 11.32 -16.96
N PHE A 124 -12.01 10.52 -17.34
CA PHE A 124 -11.10 9.88 -16.38
C PHE A 124 -9.95 10.78 -15.90
N LYS A 125 -9.72 11.95 -16.52
CA LYS A 125 -8.86 13.00 -15.95
C LYS A 125 -9.51 13.70 -14.76
N VAL A 126 -10.84 13.65 -14.65
CA VAL A 126 -11.56 14.15 -13.47
C VAL A 126 -11.28 13.25 -12.27
N GLN A 127 -10.69 13.82 -11.22
CA GLN A 127 -10.23 13.09 -10.03
C GLN A 127 -11.34 12.25 -9.38
N GLU A 128 -12.57 12.75 -9.31
CA GLU A 128 -13.70 12.02 -8.74
C GLU A 128 -14.02 10.73 -9.51
N ASN A 129 -13.97 10.77 -10.85
CA ASN A 129 -14.23 9.60 -11.70
C ASN A 129 -13.08 8.59 -11.62
N ALA A 130 -11.83 9.10 -11.63
CA ALA A 130 -10.65 8.28 -11.42
C ALA A 130 -10.69 7.57 -10.07
N ASN A 131 -10.97 8.31 -8.99
CA ASN A 131 -11.06 7.76 -7.64
C ASN A 131 -12.16 6.72 -7.52
N TYR A 132 -13.31 6.91 -8.17
CA TYR A 132 -14.38 5.93 -8.17
C TYR A 132 -13.93 4.61 -8.84
N LEU A 133 -13.30 4.67 -10.03
CA LEU A 133 -12.76 3.48 -10.69
C LEU A 133 -11.69 2.78 -9.85
N LEU A 134 -10.79 3.54 -9.22
CA LEU A 134 -9.77 2.97 -8.33
C LEU A 134 -10.41 2.34 -7.09
N SER A 135 -11.40 2.99 -6.47
CA SER A 135 -12.16 2.45 -5.34
C SER A 135 -12.84 1.13 -5.72
N TYR A 136 -13.49 1.11 -6.88
CA TYR A 136 -14.12 -0.07 -7.44
C TYR A 136 -13.12 -1.19 -7.69
N ALA A 137 -12.02 -0.94 -8.41
CA ALA A 137 -11.01 -1.94 -8.74
C ALA A 137 -10.35 -2.51 -7.46
N ASN A 138 -10.18 -1.67 -6.44
CA ASN A 138 -9.70 -2.07 -5.12
C ASN A 138 -10.75 -2.78 -4.26
N GLY A 139 -11.99 -2.94 -4.72
CA GLY A 139 -13.07 -3.60 -3.99
C GLY A 139 -13.55 -2.82 -2.75
N LYS A 140 -13.39 -1.50 -2.76
CA LYS A 140 -13.80 -0.60 -1.66
C LYS A 140 -15.27 -0.14 -1.79
N GLU A 141 -15.90 -0.39 -2.93
CA GLU A 141 -17.32 -0.09 -3.18
C GLU A 141 -18.22 -1.19 -2.60
N ALA A 142 -19.26 -0.78 -1.85
CA ALA A 142 -20.20 -1.71 -1.25
C ALA A 142 -20.89 -2.57 -2.32
N GLU A 143 -21.03 -3.87 -2.03
CA GLU A 143 -21.67 -4.86 -2.92
C GLU A 143 -20.97 -5.06 -4.29
N LYS A 144 -19.77 -4.50 -4.50
CA LYS A 144 -18.98 -4.67 -5.71
C LYS A 144 -17.69 -5.45 -5.40
N GLU A 145 -17.50 -6.58 -6.07
CA GLU A 145 -16.35 -7.46 -5.82
C GLU A 145 -15.02 -6.91 -6.38
N GLY A 146 -15.05 -5.88 -7.23
CA GLY A 146 -13.84 -5.24 -7.77
C GLY A 146 -12.87 -6.22 -8.46
N VAL A 147 -11.60 -5.82 -8.61
CA VAL A 147 -10.53 -6.73 -9.07
C VAL A 147 -9.90 -7.41 -7.85
N LEU A 148 -9.46 -6.65 -6.85
CA LEU A 148 -8.74 -7.18 -5.70
C LEU A 148 -9.59 -8.11 -4.83
N ASN A 149 -10.89 -7.83 -4.70
CA ASN A 149 -11.79 -8.65 -3.91
C ASN A 149 -12.40 -9.83 -4.69
N SER A 150 -12.10 -9.97 -5.99
CA SER A 150 -12.50 -11.14 -6.78
C SER A 150 -11.75 -12.40 -6.37
N GLU A 151 -12.30 -13.58 -6.70
CA GLU A 151 -11.60 -14.87 -6.48
C GLU A 151 -10.19 -14.87 -7.11
N PHE A 152 -10.06 -14.32 -8.32
CA PHE A 152 -8.78 -14.14 -8.98
C PHE A 152 -7.86 -13.18 -8.21
N GLY A 153 -8.35 -11.99 -7.85
CA GLY A 153 -7.54 -10.98 -7.14
C GLY A 153 -7.05 -11.48 -5.80
N LYS A 154 -7.92 -12.03 -4.97
CA LYS A 154 -7.59 -12.55 -3.63
C LYS A 154 -6.54 -13.66 -3.64
N THR A 155 -6.45 -14.42 -4.73
CA THR A 155 -5.54 -15.56 -4.84
C THR A 155 -4.25 -15.24 -5.60
N THR A 156 -4.18 -14.09 -6.29
CA THR A 156 -3.05 -13.76 -7.18
C THR A 156 -2.43 -12.39 -6.94
N LEU A 157 -3.09 -11.49 -6.22
CA LEU A 157 -2.65 -10.12 -5.95
C LEU A 157 -2.54 -9.92 -4.43
N PHE A 158 -1.31 -9.86 -3.91
CA PHE A 158 -1.05 -9.81 -2.47
C PHE A 158 -0.41 -8.48 -2.06
N ASN A 159 -0.97 -7.83 -1.05
CA ASN A 159 -0.49 -6.54 -0.49
C ASN A 159 -0.21 -5.49 -1.56
N VAL A 160 -1.13 -5.36 -2.52
CA VAL A 160 -1.08 -4.39 -3.61
C VAL A 160 -2.40 -3.63 -3.70
N GLU A 161 -2.36 -2.44 -4.27
CA GLU A 161 -3.53 -1.66 -4.62
C GLU A 161 -3.34 -0.89 -5.94
N PHE A 162 -4.45 -0.58 -6.60
CA PHE A 162 -4.46 0.33 -7.74
C PHE A 162 -4.45 1.77 -7.24
N THR A 163 -3.44 2.55 -7.65
CA THR A 163 -3.22 3.92 -7.12
C THR A 163 -3.44 5.02 -8.14
N SER A 164 -3.37 4.72 -9.44
CA SER A 164 -3.64 5.71 -10.48
C SER A 164 -4.09 5.07 -11.79
N ILE A 165 -4.67 5.90 -12.65
CA ILE A 165 -5.06 5.55 -14.01
C ILE A 165 -4.17 6.34 -14.97
N LYS A 166 -3.75 5.71 -16.07
CA LYS A 166 -3.07 6.41 -17.17
C LYS A 166 -4.10 6.84 -18.20
N ALA A 167 -4.77 7.96 -17.93
CA ALA A 167 -5.87 8.44 -18.76
C ALA A 167 -5.48 8.66 -20.24
N GLU A 168 -4.24 9.10 -20.51
CA GLU A 168 -3.78 9.32 -21.89
C GLU A 168 -3.67 8.03 -22.72
N ASP A 169 -3.48 6.89 -22.04
CA ASP A 169 -3.31 5.56 -22.64
C ASP A 169 -4.63 4.77 -22.70
N ILE A 170 -5.77 5.41 -22.39
CA ILE A 170 -7.09 4.81 -22.53
C ILE A 170 -7.39 4.58 -24.02
N GLU A 171 -7.98 3.42 -24.31
CA GLU A 171 -8.35 3.00 -25.67
C GLU A 171 -9.82 2.55 -25.74
N LEU A 172 -10.41 2.68 -26.92
CA LEU A 172 -11.66 2.04 -27.28
C LEU A 172 -11.37 0.81 -28.11
N VAL A 173 -11.70 -0.37 -27.58
CA VAL A 173 -11.43 -1.65 -28.24
C VAL A 173 -12.73 -2.40 -28.48
N ASN A 174 -12.72 -3.29 -29.47
CA ASN A 174 -13.85 -4.18 -29.68
C ASN A 174 -13.97 -5.12 -28.48
N LYS A 175 -15.19 -5.31 -28.00
CA LYS A 175 -15.48 -6.21 -26.90
C LYS A 175 -15.08 -7.64 -27.29
N PRO A 176 -14.23 -8.31 -26.51
CA PRO A 176 -13.87 -9.70 -26.80
C PRO A 176 -15.12 -10.57 -26.90
N ASN A 177 -15.21 -11.40 -27.94
CA ASN A 177 -16.29 -12.35 -28.18
C ASN A 177 -17.71 -11.74 -28.31
N ALA A 178 -17.84 -10.46 -28.62
CA ALA A 178 -19.14 -9.81 -28.87
C ALA A 178 -19.50 -9.79 -30.36
N LYS A 179 -20.77 -9.47 -30.66
CA LYS A 179 -21.22 -9.19 -32.03
C LYS A 179 -20.46 -7.96 -32.58
N ASP A 180 -20.23 -7.95 -33.89
CA ASP A 180 -19.52 -6.86 -34.57
C ASP A 180 -20.07 -5.48 -34.15
N GLY A 181 -19.17 -4.63 -33.64
CA GLY A 181 -19.46 -3.23 -33.29
C GLY A 181 -19.65 -2.94 -31.80
N GLU A 182 -19.78 -3.93 -30.92
CA GLU A 182 -19.78 -3.67 -29.47
C GLU A 182 -18.36 -3.27 -29.00
N LYS A 183 -18.25 -2.10 -28.36
CA LYS A 183 -16.98 -1.56 -27.85
C LYS A 183 -16.94 -1.57 -26.32
N VAL A 184 -15.73 -1.69 -25.78
CA VAL A 184 -15.40 -1.49 -24.36
C VAL A 184 -14.28 -0.47 -24.22
N ILE A 185 -14.23 0.19 -23.07
CA ILE A 185 -13.16 1.12 -22.74
C ILE A 185 -12.07 0.32 -22.03
N LEU A 186 -10.87 0.31 -22.61
CA LEU A 186 -9.68 -0.32 -22.05
C LEU A 186 -8.91 0.74 -21.24
N ILE A 187 -8.72 0.48 -19.94
CA ILE A 187 -8.14 1.42 -19.00
C ILE A 187 -6.89 0.81 -18.36
N PRO A 188 -5.71 1.44 -18.55
CA PRO A 188 -4.49 1.07 -17.83
C PRO A 188 -4.49 1.62 -16.40
N LEU A 189 -4.37 0.70 -15.44
CA LEU A 189 -4.23 0.99 -14.01
C LEU A 189 -2.81 0.73 -13.54
N VAL A 190 -2.31 1.59 -12.66
CA VAL A 190 -1.03 1.39 -11.98
C VAL A 190 -1.27 0.57 -10.72
N LEU A 191 -0.65 -0.62 -10.66
CA LEU A 191 -0.65 -1.48 -9.50
C LEU A 191 0.63 -1.23 -8.68
N THR A 192 0.46 -0.93 -7.39
CA THR A 192 1.58 -0.64 -6.47
C THR A 192 1.43 -1.45 -5.19
N PRO A 193 2.53 -1.70 -4.46
CA PRO A 193 2.44 -2.20 -3.10
C PRO A 193 1.52 -1.30 -2.26
N THR A 194 0.77 -1.90 -1.33
CA THR A 194 0.10 -1.13 -0.29
C THR A 194 1.14 -0.39 0.53
N LYS A 195 0.77 0.76 1.08
CA LYS A 195 1.75 1.80 1.46
C LYS A 195 2.80 1.40 2.51
N SER A 196 2.57 0.37 3.32
CA SER A 196 3.53 -0.20 4.29
C SER A 196 4.34 -1.39 3.76
N HIS A 197 4.20 -1.70 2.47
CA HIS A 197 4.75 -2.88 1.84
C HIS A 197 5.61 -2.51 0.63
N THR A 198 6.51 -3.41 0.27
CA THR A 198 7.34 -3.30 -0.93
C THR A 198 7.34 -4.62 -1.68
N TRP A 199 7.68 -4.56 -2.97
CA TRP A 199 7.75 -5.75 -3.81
C TRP A 199 8.73 -6.77 -3.23
N LYS A 200 8.23 -7.99 -3.03
CA LYS A 200 9.02 -9.12 -2.52
C LYS A 200 10.24 -9.42 -3.41
N ASP A 201 10.08 -9.25 -4.72
CA ASP A 201 11.13 -9.36 -5.71
C ASP A 201 11.25 -8.05 -6.49
N SER A 202 12.45 -7.47 -6.53
CA SER A 202 12.76 -6.24 -7.28
C SER A 202 13.62 -6.52 -8.52
N SER A 203 13.83 -7.79 -8.86
CA SER A 203 14.56 -8.20 -10.05
C SER A 203 13.82 -7.82 -11.34
N GLU A 204 14.54 -7.82 -12.46
CA GLU A 204 13.96 -7.55 -13.78
C GLU A 204 12.82 -8.50 -14.18
N SER A 205 12.71 -9.64 -13.50
CA SER A 205 11.66 -10.63 -13.69
C SER A 205 10.33 -10.20 -13.06
N ASN A 206 10.33 -9.33 -12.05
CA ASN A 206 9.11 -8.72 -11.54
C ASN A 206 8.73 -7.53 -12.41
N ILE A 207 7.98 -7.81 -13.48
CA ILE A 207 7.47 -6.78 -14.38
C ILE A 207 6.60 -5.75 -13.67
N TRP A 208 5.91 -6.11 -12.60
CA TRP A 208 4.99 -5.22 -11.86
C TRP A 208 5.72 -4.17 -11.02
N ALA A 209 7.03 -4.36 -10.77
CA ALA A 209 7.87 -3.33 -10.17
C ALA A 209 8.26 -2.22 -11.17
N LYS A 210 7.99 -2.39 -12.47
CA LYS A 210 8.38 -1.43 -13.51
C LYS A 210 7.30 -0.35 -13.68
N PRO A 211 7.66 0.94 -13.74
CA PRO A 211 6.70 2.04 -13.85
C PRO A 211 5.93 2.04 -15.18
N THR A 212 6.39 1.28 -16.17
CA THR A 212 5.80 1.12 -17.51
C THR A 212 4.84 -0.06 -17.60
N THR A 213 4.67 -0.84 -16.53
CA THR A 213 3.77 -1.99 -16.51
C THR A 213 2.44 -1.57 -15.91
N TYR A 214 1.36 -1.82 -16.62
CA TYR A 214 0.00 -1.49 -16.21
C TYR A 214 -0.83 -2.75 -16.10
N PHE A 215 -1.82 -2.74 -15.22
CA PHE A 215 -2.88 -3.72 -15.19
C PHE A 215 -4.04 -3.18 -16.02
N TYR A 216 -4.42 -3.87 -17.09
CA TYR A 216 -5.52 -3.43 -17.94
C TYR A 216 -6.86 -3.94 -17.42
N VAL A 217 -7.83 -3.03 -17.33
CA VAL A 217 -9.24 -3.36 -17.09
C VAL A 217 -10.09 -2.90 -18.27
N THR A 218 -11.19 -3.60 -18.54
CA THR A 218 -12.21 -3.15 -19.49
C THR A 218 -13.50 -2.83 -18.76
N ILE A 219 -14.11 -1.70 -19.12
CA ILE A 219 -15.45 -1.33 -18.64
C ILE A 219 -16.43 -1.25 -19.81
N PRO A 220 -17.73 -1.56 -19.59
CA PRO A 220 -18.74 -1.41 -20.61
C PRO A 220 -18.94 0.07 -20.97
N MET A 221 -19.15 0.32 -22.26
CA MET A 221 -19.71 1.58 -22.70
C MET A 221 -21.18 1.66 -22.30
N LYS A 222 -21.60 2.77 -21.68
CA LYS A 222 -23.02 3.02 -21.51
C LYS A 222 -23.61 3.36 -22.89
N ALA A 223 -24.71 2.70 -23.26
CA ALA A 223 -25.42 3.08 -24.48
C ALA A 223 -25.88 4.54 -24.34
N ALA A 224 -25.65 5.36 -25.37
CA ALA A 224 -26.24 6.68 -25.44
C ALA A 224 -27.77 6.51 -25.37
N ALA A 225 -28.39 7.13 -24.37
CA ALA A 225 -29.85 7.18 -24.24
C ALA A 225 -30.45 8.14 -25.27
#